data_AF-A0A1V5X2V4-F1
#
_entry.id   AF-A0A1V5X2V4-F1
#
_cell.length_a   1.000
_cell.length_b   1.000
_cell.length_c   1.000
_cell.angle_alpha   90.00
_cell.angle_beta   90.00
_cell.angle_gamma   90.00
#
_symmetry.space_group_name_H-M   'P 1'
#
loop_
_entity.id
_entity.type
_entity.pdbx_description
1 polymer ?
#
loop_
_entity_poly.entity_id
_entity_poly.type
_entity_poly.pdbx_seq_one_letter_code
_entity_poly.pdbx_strand_id
1 'polypeptide(L)'
;MSIVTKKAWTTTHRQWRRACLARLRDRRWTALAGIVFCSLQACSEPSDGTSPHGAVDASPDGAADGWVESGGGDVAADIHADVSAEAGVDAADSGVDALPDNVTDALDEEAVSEASTDGNAEASAFETIELIRDYRFLQGFKTYPATPTMTPTGALIPPTATTPPIWGLAEWYTTHLLPQGPPTMTALGAQWENATKRVIIRDGFLELAVNADAEYGGVYRQPGQNWPHLLIQQDIFDMANPQANSPIHRFQSVTLELDVELVYAHHVKEAGYDPALHACQYLMYLTLQNRNVNHPDYGNYIWFGLTFYDDRFVTLPESIAYDVGTGKYMFQMASSAFMPASLHDQPKASIHVELLPYLMASVQDAIDKGILHSSDLEDYYLGGMNMGFEVPGRSVATVRVMDFHLRGVRPTNESTP
;
A
#
# COMPACT_ATOMS: atom_id res chain seq x y z
N MET A 1 -43.24 8.32 -4.44
CA MET A 1 -42.13 9.29 -4.22
C MET A 1 -41.11 9.05 -5.31
N SER A 2 -41.25 9.74 -6.44
CA SER A 2 -40.62 9.36 -7.70
C SER A 2 -40.15 10.61 -8.46
N ILE A 3 -39.15 10.39 -9.32
CA ILE A 3 -38.73 11.22 -10.47
C ILE A 3 -38.11 12.60 -10.13
N VAL A 4 -38.49 13.25 -9.04
CA VAL A 4 -37.97 14.57 -8.66
C VAL A 4 -36.53 14.51 -8.13
N THR A 5 -36.14 13.44 -7.43
CA THR A 5 -34.78 13.24 -6.92
C THR A 5 -33.75 12.92 -8.01
N LYS A 6 -34.11 12.20 -9.09
CA LYS A 6 -33.20 11.91 -10.22
C LYS A 6 -32.84 13.16 -11.06
N LYS A 7 -33.74 14.15 -11.15
CA LYS A 7 -33.50 15.41 -11.91
C LYS A 7 -32.66 16.43 -11.13
N ALA A 8 -32.79 16.47 -9.80
CA ALA A 8 -31.93 17.31 -8.97
C ALA A 8 -30.47 16.81 -8.99
N TRP A 9 -30.27 15.49 -8.91
CA TRP A 9 -28.94 14.86 -8.90
C TRP A 9 -28.16 15.01 -10.20
N THR A 10 -28.83 14.86 -11.36
CA THR A 10 -28.20 15.03 -12.69
C THR A 10 -27.73 16.48 -12.95
N THR A 11 -28.31 17.46 -12.26
CA THR A 11 -27.93 18.87 -12.38
C THR A 11 -26.70 19.19 -11.52
N THR A 12 -26.65 18.67 -10.29
CA THR A 12 -25.50 18.80 -9.38
C THR A 12 -24.26 18.06 -9.92
N HIS A 13 -24.44 16.87 -10.49
CA HIS A 13 -23.35 16.11 -11.13
C HIS A 13 -22.77 16.82 -12.37
N ARG A 14 -23.59 17.52 -13.16
CA ARG A 14 -23.11 18.35 -14.29
C ARG A 14 -22.36 19.60 -13.83
N GLN A 15 -22.75 20.19 -12.69
CA GLN A 15 -22.05 21.33 -12.10
C GLN A 15 -20.72 20.89 -11.47
N TRP A 16 -20.68 19.74 -10.80
CA TRP A 16 -19.46 19.13 -10.27
C TRP A 16 -18.49 18.72 -11.40
N ARG A 17 -18.99 18.07 -12.47
CA ARG A 17 -18.22 17.75 -13.69
C ARG A 17 -17.61 19.00 -14.35
N ARG A 18 -18.33 20.12 -14.37
CA ARG A 18 -17.79 21.40 -14.89
C ARG A 18 -16.76 22.03 -13.96
N ALA A 19 -16.92 21.93 -12.64
CA ALA A 19 -15.98 22.48 -11.66
C ALA A 19 -14.66 21.69 -11.61
N CYS A 20 -14.71 20.36 -11.66
CA CYS A 20 -13.52 19.51 -11.74
C CYS A 20 -12.77 19.71 -13.07
N LEU A 21 -13.48 19.70 -14.21
CA LEU A 21 -12.85 19.95 -15.52
C LEU A 21 -12.33 21.38 -15.67
N ALA A 22 -12.94 22.37 -15.01
CA ALA A 22 -12.43 23.75 -14.99
C ALA A 22 -11.13 23.86 -14.18
N ARG A 23 -11.03 23.19 -13.03
CA ARG A 23 -9.79 23.13 -12.24
C ARG A 23 -8.66 22.39 -12.96
N LEU A 24 -8.99 21.40 -13.79
CA LEU A 24 -8.03 20.67 -14.63
C LEU A 24 -7.60 21.46 -15.88
N ARG A 25 -8.45 22.37 -16.40
CA ARG A 25 -8.13 23.20 -17.58
C ARG A 25 -7.31 24.45 -17.29
N ASP A 26 -7.32 24.96 -16.05
CA ASP A 26 -6.63 26.21 -15.69
C ASP A 26 -5.11 26.06 -15.48
N ARG A 27 -4.57 24.84 -15.57
CA ARG A 27 -3.12 24.61 -15.56
C ARG A 27 -2.61 24.48 -17.00
N ARG A 28 -1.93 25.54 -17.44
CA ARG A 28 -1.39 25.69 -18.80
C ARG A 28 -0.53 24.49 -19.21
N TRP A 29 -0.93 23.85 -20.30
CA TRP A 29 -0.16 22.89 -21.05
C TRP A 29 1.00 23.60 -21.77
N THR A 30 2.23 23.37 -21.31
CA THR A 30 3.42 23.45 -22.16
C THR A 30 3.93 22.04 -22.35
N ALA A 31 3.49 21.44 -23.47
CA ALA A 31 4.02 20.17 -23.96
C ALA A 31 5.47 20.38 -24.43
N LEU A 32 6.39 19.63 -23.85
CA LEU A 32 7.67 19.29 -24.49
C LEU A 32 7.59 17.82 -24.90
N ALA A 33 7.54 17.64 -26.21
CA ALA A 33 7.48 16.36 -26.90
C ALA A 33 8.75 15.54 -26.62
N GLY A 34 8.56 14.25 -26.37
CA GLY A 34 9.65 13.29 -26.19
C GLY A 34 9.16 11.89 -25.83
N ILE A 35 8.15 11.37 -26.54
CA ILE A 35 7.78 9.95 -26.49
C ILE A 35 8.21 9.35 -27.83
N VAL A 36 9.24 8.50 -27.81
CA VAL A 36 9.59 7.64 -28.93
C VAL A 36 8.89 6.30 -28.72
N PHE A 37 7.92 6.06 -29.60
CA PHE A 37 7.38 4.73 -29.93
C PHE A 37 8.51 3.83 -30.42
N CYS A 38 8.57 2.60 -29.93
CA CYS A 38 9.26 1.51 -30.63
C CYS A 38 8.22 0.43 -30.97
N SER A 39 7.58 0.59 -32.13
CA SER A 39 6.78 -0.44 -32.77
C SER A 39 7.66 -1.19 -33.78
N LEU A 40 7.74 -2.50 -33.59
CA LEU A 40 8.25 -3.47 -34.56
C LEU A 40 7.49 -3.35 -35.89
N GLN A 41 8.20 -3.01 -36.97
CA GLN A 41 7.86 -3.45 -38.33
C GLN A 41 9.03 -3.18 -39.28
N ALA A 42 9.69 -4.26 -39.73
CA ALA A 42 10.49 -4.26 -40.93
C ALA A 42 9.93 -5.34 -41.85
N CYS A 43 9.32 -4.90 -42.96
CA CYS A 43 8.97 -5.75 -44.09
C CYS A 43 10.22 -5.95 -44.97
N SER A 44 10.48 -7.18 -45.37
CA SER A 44 11.19 -7.53 -46.60
C SER A 44 10.61 -8.83 -47.16
N GLU A 45 9.99 -8.76 -48.35
CA GLU A 45 9.61 -9.91 -49.18
C GLU A 45 10.78 -10.32 -50.13
N PRO A 46 10.64 -11.31 -51.04
CA PRO A 46 10.66 -12.74 -50.77
C PRO A 46 11.73 -13.46 -51.63
N SER A 47 12.05 -14.72 -51.29
CA SER A 47 12.69 -15.63 -52.25
C SER A 47 12.08 -17.03 -52.15
N ASP A 48 11.64 -17.51 -53.29
CA ASP A 48 11.04 -18.81 -53.57
C ASP A 48 11.83 -20.01 -53.04
N GLY A 49 11.11 -21.09 -52.69
CA GLY A 49 11.72 -22.40 -52.56
C GLY A 49 10.94 -23.44 -51.74
N THR A 50 9.89 -24.00 -52.35
CA THR A 50 9.43 -25.42 -52.22
C THR A 50 9.29 -26.08 -50.83
N SER A 51 8.03 -26.38 -50.47
CA SER A 51 7.54 -27.39 -49.50
C SER A 51 7.90 -28.85 -49.91
N PRO A 52 7.49 -29.96 -49.21
CA PRO A 52 6.59 -30.06 -48.04
C PRO A 52 6.95 -31.11 -46.94
N HIS A 53 6.28 -31.03 -45.78
CA HIS A 53 5.46 -32.09 -45.17
C HIS A 53 5.19 -31.84 -43.67
N GLY A 54 3.93 -32.04 -43.24
CA GLY A 54 3.59 -32.37 -41.84
C GLY A 54 2.52 -31.50 -41.19
N ALA A 55 1.25 -31.78 -41.51
CA ALA A 55 0.08 -31.26 -40.79
C ALA A 55 -0.18 -32.05 -39.50
N VAL A 56 -0.58 -31.38 -38.41
CA VAL A 56 -1.53 -31.92 -37.42
C VAL A 56 -2.32 -30.75 -36.80
N ASP A 57 -3.64 -30.78 -36.97
CA ASP A 57 -4.65 -29.99 -36.26
C ASP A 57 -4.76 -30.40 -34.78
N ALA A 58 -5.04 -29.44 -33.89
CA ALA A 58 -6.23 -29.46 -33.02
C ALA A 58 -6.28 -28.23 -32.10
N SER A 59 -7.48 -27.68 -32.01
CA SER A 59 -7.92 -26.52 -31.24
C SER A 59 -8.42 -26.95 -29.82
N PRO A 60 -9.04 -26.08 -29.00
CA PRO A 60 -8.68 -25.90 -27.59
C PRO A 60 -9.77 -26.31 -26.58
N ASP A 61 -9.39 -26.51 -25.31
CA ASP A 61 -10.21 -26.50 -24.09
C ASP A 61 -9.18 -26.42 -22.92
N GLY A 62 -9.33 -25.75 -21.77
CA GLY A 62 -10.50 -25.40 -20.97
C GLY A 62 -10.18 -25.80 -19.52
N ALA A 63 -10.55 -24.94 -18.54
CA ALA A 63 -10.58 -25.17 -17.08
C ALA A 63 -9.21 -25.27 -16.35
N ALA A 64 -8.90 -24.48 -15.31
CA ALA A 64 -9.57 -24.28 -14.02
C ALA A 64 -9.71 -25.58 -13.23
N ASP A 65 -8.83 -25.80 -12.24
CA ASP A 65 -9.00 -26.60 -11.00
C ASP A 65 -7.68 -26.42 -10.22
N GLY A 66 -7.66 -26.07 -8.93
CA GLY A 66 -8.32 -26.76 -7.84
C GLY A 66 -7.39 -27.88 -7.34
N TRP A 67 -6.56 -27.63 -6.32
CA TRP A 67 -5.70 -28.70 -5.76
C TRP A 67 -5.75 -28.75 -4.23
N VAL A 68 -6.10 -29.97 -3.79
CA VAL A 68 -6.24 -30.52 -2.45
C VAL A 68 -4.94 -31.23 -2.03
N GLU A 69 -4.80 -31.35 -0.71
CA GLU A 69 -3.77 -31.96 0.14
C GLU A 69 -3.10 -33.29 -0.31
N SER A 70 -1.84 -33.44 0.10
CA SER A 70 -1.19 -34.65 0.64
C SER A 70 0.18 -34.21 1.22
N GLY A 71 0.78 -34.72 2.31
CA GLY A 71 0.55 -35.88 3.16
C GLY A 71 1.92 -36.54 3.47
N GLY A 72 2.30 -36.61 4.76
CA GLY A 72 3.44 -37.39 5.29
C GLY A 72 4.78 -36.62 5.39
N GLY A 73 5.63 -36.74 6.40
CA GLY A 73 5.72 -37.60 7.59
C GLY A 73 7.23 -37.69 7.97
N ASP A 74 7.54 -37.54 9.28
CA ASP A 74 8.75 -37.86 10.10
C ASP A 74 10.16 -37.97 9.43
N VAL A 75 11.32 -37.66 10.04
CA VAL A 75 11.92 -38.13 11.30
C VAL A 75 13.13 -37.24 11.69
N ALA A 76 13.42 -37.23 13.01
CA ALA A 76 14.47 -36.61 13.82
C ALA A 76 15.96 -36.56 13.35
N ALA A 77 16.74 -35.66 13.98
CA ALA A 77 18.01 -36.01 14.65
C ALA A 77 18.53 -34.90 15.59
N ASP A 78 18.87 -35.31 16.81
CA ASP A 78 19.66 -34.62 17.84
C ASP A 78 21.07 -34.21 17.37
N ILE A 79 21.58 -33.07 17.86
CA ILE A 79 23.00 -32.91 18.23
C ILE A 79 23.14 -32.00 19.47
N HIS A 80 23.76 -32.57 20.51
CA HIS A 80 24.33 -31.92 21.69
C HIS A 80 25.52 -31.00 21.34
N ALA A 81 25.63 -29.85 22.01
CA ALA A 81 26.91 -29.32 22.47
C ALA A 81 26.73 -28.37 23.66
N ASP A 82 27.35 -28.79 24.76
CA ASP A 82 27.49 -28.15 26.06
C ASP A 82 28.86 -27.45 26.08
N VAL A 83 28.94 -26.16 26.45
CA VAL A 83 30.13 -25.59 27.11
C VAL A 83 29.71 -24.45 28.02
N SER A 84 30.01 -24.64 29.30
CA SER A 84 29.87 -23.73 30.43
C SER A 84 30.88 -22.56 30.38
N ALA A 85 30.55 -21.42 31.00
CA ALA A 85 31.44 -20.73 31.93
C ALA A 85 30.73 -19.56 32.64
N GLU A 86 30.98 -19.48 33.93
CA GLU A 86 30.39 -18.62 34.94
C GLU A 86 30.96 -17.19 34.98
N ALA A 87 30.21 -16.28 35.62
CA ALA A 87 30.59 -15.53 36.84
C ALA A 87 30.13 -14.07 36.81
N GLY A 88 29.53 -13.61 37.92
CA GLY A 88 29.45 -12.19 38.24
C GLY A 88 28.16 -11.76 38.96
N VAL A 89 28.03 -12.15 40.22
CA VAL A 89 27.08 -11.56 41.18
C VAL A 89 27.74 -10.31 41.77
N ASP A 90 27.04 -9.18 41.87
CA ASP A 90 27.10 -8.38 43.09
C ASP A 90 25.92 -7.41 43.23
N ALA A 91 25.54 -7.24 44.49
CA ALA A 91 24.26 -6.75 44.97
C ALA A 91 24.27 -5.25 45.32
N ALA A 92 23.06 -4.77 45.59
CA ALA A 92 22.66 -3.43 45.97
C ALA A 92 23.27 -2.92 47.29
N ASP A 93 23.34 -1.59 47.43
CA ASP A 93 23.28 -0.90 48.72
C ASP A 93 22.59 0.47 48.57
N SER A 94 22.23 1.05 49.71
CA SER A 94 21.00 1.75 50.06
C SER A 94 21.26 3.17 50.59
N GLY A 95 20.22 4.00 50.69
CA GLY A 95 20.27 5.37 51.24
C GLY A 95 18.98 6.14 50.94
N VAL A 96 17.86 5.88 51.64
CA VAL A 96 17.36 6.59 52.85
C VAL A 96 17.36 8.12 52.72
N ASP A 97 16.18 8.74 52.64
CA ASP A 97 15.75 9.75 53.61
C ASP A 97 14.24 10.04 53.53
N ALA A 98 13.67 10.21 54.72
CA ALA A 98 12.25 10.23 54.99
C ALA A 98 11.84 11.56 55.67
N LEU A 99 10.66 12.06 55.28
CA LEU A 99 9.68 12.85 56.06
C LEU A 99 10.02 14.33 56.42
N PRO A 100 9.04 15.21 56.77
CA PRO A 100 7.68 14.91 57.23
C PRO A 100 6.49 15.79 56.73
N ASP A 101 5.30 15.23 56.97
CA ASP A 101 4.05 15.77 57.53
C ASP A 101 3.30 16.99 56.96
N ASN A 102 2.10 16.67 56.44
CA ASN A 102 0.78 16.98 57.01
C ASN A 102 0.43 18.44 57.35
N VAL A 103 -0.46 19.02 56.55
CA VAL A 103 -1.43 20.03 57.02
C VAL A 103 -2.79 19.72 56.40
N THR A 104 -3.70 19.25 57.25
CA THR A 104 -5.15 19.30 57.06
C THR A 104 -5.62 20.74 57.23
N ASP A 105 -6.49 21.23 56.34
CA ASP A 105 -7.58 22.10 56.80
C ASP A 105 -8.79 21.98 55.86
N ALA A 106 -9.94 21.84 56.51
CA ALA A 106 -11.27 21.76 55.92
C ALA A 106 -11.64 23.09 55.24
N LEU A 107 -12.67 23.08 54.39
CA LEU A 107 -13.85 23.93 54.51
C LEU A 107 -14.87 23.59 53.39
N ASP A 108 -16.10 23.36 53.86
CA ASP A 108 -17.39 23.76 53.32
C ASP A 108 -18.03 23.03 52.12
N GLU A 109 -19.10 22.33 52.50
CA GLU A 109 -20.26 21.96 51.70
C GLU A 109 -20.89 23.20 51.04
N GLU A 110 -21.02 23.18 49.71
CA GLU A 110 -22.19 23.77 49.06
C GLU A 110 -22.80 22.79 48.07
N ALA A 111 -24.05 22.45 48.34
CA ALA A 111 -24.95 21.75 47.46
C ALA A 111 -25.22 22.59 46.21
N VAL A 112 -24.82 22.09 45.04
CA VAL A 112 -25.33 22.57 43.75
C VAL A 112 -26.11 21.44 43.09
N SER A 113 -27.40 21.73 42.95
CA SER A 113 -28.44 20.93 42.36
C SER A 113 -28.07 20.27 41.03
N GLU A 114 -28.47 19.01 40.90
CA GLU A 114 -28.59 18.25 39.67
C GLU A 114 -29.35 19.05 38.60
N ALA A 115 -28.61 19.60 37.64
CA ALA A 115 -29.15 19.92 36.34
C ALA A 115 -28.99 18.67 35.47
N SER A 116 -30.08 17.92 35.31
CA SER A 116 -30.19 16.88 34.29
C SER A 116 -30.00 17.52 32.93
N THR A 117 -28.78 17.45 32.39
CA THR A 117 -28.58 17.58 30.96
C THR A 117 -29.07 16.28 30.33
N ASP A 118 -30.36 16.21 30.03
CA ASP A 118 -30.86 15.44 28.88
C ASP A 118 -30.24 16.05 27.62
N GLY A 119 -28.95 15.76 27.44
CA GLY A 119 -28.20 16.00 26.23
C GLY A 119 -28.62 14.94 25.24
N ASN A 120 -29.76 15.16 24.58
CA ASN A 120 -30.08 14.46 23.35
C ASN A 120 -29.05 14.91 22.30
N ALA A 121 -27.87 14.28 22.33
CA ALA A 121 -26.85 14.46 21.32
C ALA A 121 -27.44 13.93 20.02
N GLU A 122 -27.91 14.84 19.15
CA GLU A 122 -28.30 14.45 17.80
C GLU A 122 -27.11 13.74 17.17
N ALA A 123 -27.27 12.45 16.88
CA ALA A 123 -26.24 11.66 16.23
C ALA A 123 -25.85 12.36 14.93
N SER A 124 -24.54 12.59 14.74
CA SER A 124 -24.01 13.19 13.51
C SER A 124 -24.55 12.42 12.30
N ALA A 125 -25.04 13.14 11.28
CA ALA A 125 -25.55 12.52 10.05
C ALA A 125 -24.46 11.80 9.24
N PHE A 126 -23.20 12.09 9.54
CA PHE A 126 -22.02 11.48 8.95
C PHE A 126 -21.10 10.90 10.01
N GLU A 127 -20.46 9.80 9.67
CA GLU A 127 -19.38 9.19 10.44
C GLU A 127 -18.06 9.26 9.67
N THR A 128 -16.95 9.33 10.41
CA THR A 128 -15.61 9.13 9.86
C THR A 128 -15.14 7.75 10.25
N ILE A 129 -14.72 6.96 9.28
CA ILE A 129 -14.21 5.61 9.49
C ILE A 129 -12.77 5.49 9.02
N GLU A 130 -12.00 4.68 9.71
CA GLU A 130 -10.68 4.26 9.27
C GLU A 130 -10.83 3.08 8.31
N LEU A 131 -10.31 3.22 7.09
CA LEU A 131 -10.44 2.21 6.03
C LEU A 131 -9.32 1.16 6.11
N ILE A 132 -8.19 1.50 6.74
CA ILE A 132 -7.07 0.59 6.97
C ILE A 132 -7.08 0.13 8.43
N ARG A 133 -7.04 -1.18 8.67
CA ARG A 133 -6.95 -1.71 10.03
C ARG A 133 -5.50 -1.75 10.46
N ASP A 134 -5.29 -1.80 11.78
CA ASP A 134 -3.95 -1.81 12.37
C ASP A 134 -3.02 -0.75 11.78
N TYR A 135 -3.55 0.47 11.61
CA TYR A 135 -2.82 1.61 11.08
C TYR A 135 -1.60 2.02 11.96
N ARG A 136 -1.48 1.41 13.15
CA ARG A 136 -0.37 1.55 14.09
C ARG A 136 0.65 0.42 14.01
N PHE A 137 0.44 -0.56 13.12
CA PHE A 137 1.30 -1.72 12.87
C PHE A 137 1.54 -2.62 14.09
N LEU A 138 0.64 -2.62 15.07
CA LEU A 138 0.83 -3.30 16.35
C LEU A 138 0.72 -4.83 16.24
N GLN A 139 0.07 -5.34 15.20
CA GLN A 139 -0.16 -6.77 15.00
C GLN A 139 0.94 -7.44 14.17
N GLY A 140 1.84 -6.66 13.58
CA GLY A 140 2.92 -7.18 12.73
C GLY A 140 2.46 -7.57 11.32
N PHE A 141 3.25 -8.42 10.66
CA PHE A 141 3.07 -8.76 9.25
C PHE A 141 3.09 -10.27 9.01
N LYS A 142 2.18 -10.79 8.18
CA LYS A 142 2.35 -12.09 7.51
C LYS A 142 3.39 -11.93 6.41
N THR A 143 4.39 -12.80 6.32
CA THR A 143 5.40 -12.73 5.26
C THR A 143 5.03 -13.65 4.10
N TYR A 144 5.29 -13.20 2.89
CA TYR A 144 5.11 -13.97 1.66
C TYR A 144 6.46 -14.41 1.08
N PRO A 145 6.49 -15.50 0.30
CA PRO A 145 7.73 -15.95 -0.32
C PRO A 145 8.23 -14.95 -1.37
N ALA A 146 9.47 -15.16 -1.84
CA ALA A 146 10.05 -14.36 -2.91
C ALA A 146 9.30 -14.55 -4.24
N THR A 147 8.62 -15.68 -4.44
CA THR A 147 7.70 -15.84 -5.56
C THR A 147 6.42 -15.07 -5.28
N PRO A 148 5.82 -14.34 -6.24
CA PRO A 148 4.61 -13.55 -6.03
C PRO A 148 3.35 -14.42 -5.85
N THR A 149 3.26 -15.12 -4.72
CA THR A 149 2.10 -15.90 -4.29
C THR A 149 1.51 -15.32 -3.02
N MET A 150 0.19 -15.47 -2.86
CA MET A 150 -0.55 -14.93 -1.72
C MET A 150 -0.70 -15.94 -0.58
N THR A 151 0.15 -16.96 -0.54
CA THR A 151 0.20 -17.94 0.54
C THR A 151 1.29 -17.53 1.53
N PRO A 152 0.94 -17.12 2.77
CA PRO A 152 1.94 -16.75 3.76
C PRO A 152 2.87 -17.90 4.09
N THR A 153 4.15 -17.60 4.27
CA THR A 153 5.20 -18.56 4.67
C THR A 153 5.72 -18.31 6.08
N GLY A 154 5.31 -17.21 6.72
CA GLY A 154 5.74 -16.86 8.06
C GLY A 154 5.11 -15.57 8.56
N ALA A 155 5.71 -14.98 9.60
CA ALA A 155 5.25 -13.74 10.19
C ALA A 155 6.35 -12.98 10.95
N LEU A 156 6.29 -11.66 10.89
CA LEU A 156 7.04 -10.74 11.74
C LEU A 156 6.10 -10.26 12.85
N ILE A 157 6.27 -10.77 14.07
CA ILE A 157 5.37 -10.52 15.19
C ILE A 157 6.09 -9.66 16.25
N PRO A 158 5.70 -8.39 16.45
CA PRO A 158 6.21 -7.57 17.54
C PRO A 158 5.88 -8.21 18.91
N PRO A 159 6.74 -8.07 19.94
CA PRO A 159 6.48 -8.65 21.26
C PRO A 159 5.22 -8.12 21.94
N THR A 160 4.74 -6.95 21.52
CA THR A 160 3.52 -6.31 22.04
C THR A 160 2.25 -6.77 21.34
N ALA A 161 2.34 -7.58 20.28
CA ALA A 161 1.19 -8.03 19.51
C ALA A 161 0.33 -9.00 20.35
N THR A 162 -0.96 -8.71 20.45
CA THR A 162 -1.95 -9.54 21.17
C THR A 162 -2.90 -10.28 20.24
N THR A 163 -2.86 -9.97 18.95
CA THR A 163 -3.68 -10.60 17.90
C THR A 163 -2.81 -10.96 16.70
N PRO A 164 -3.23 -11.93 15.86
CA PRO A 164 -2.50 -12.30 14.66
C PRO A 164 -2.34 -11.13 13.68
N PRO A 165 -1.23 -11.08 12.91
CA PRO A 165 -1.05 -10.08 11.88
C PRO A 165 -2.21 -10.02 10.89
N ILE A 166 -2.56 -8.81 10.47
CA ILE A 166 -3.51 -8.57 9.37
C ILE A 166 -2.82 -8.00 8.14
N TRP A 167 -1.70 -7.31 8.34
CA TRP A 167 -0.86 -6.86 7.26
C TRP A 167 -0.14 -8.03 6.60
N GLY A 168 0.04 -7.91 5.30
CA GLY A 168 0.93 -8.72 4.51
C GLY A 168 2.25 -7.98 4.24
N LEU A 169 3.36 -8.70 4.17
CA LEU A 169 4.67 -8.21 3.73
C LEU A 169 5.12 -9.04 2.52
N ALA A 170 5.03 -8.44 1.34
CA ALA A 170 5.54 -9.01 0.11
C ALA A 170 7.05 -8.75 0.01
N GLU A 171 7.81 -9.84 -0.10
CA GLU A 171 9.26 -9.83 -0.28
C GLU A 171 9.63 -10.31 -1.70
N TRP A 172 8.84 -9.95 -2.72
CA TRP A 172 8.93 -10.59 -4.03
C TRP A 172 10.27 -10.35 -4.72
N TYR A 173 10.74 -11.40 -5.40
CA TYR A 173 11.98 -11.48 -6.16
C TYR A 173 13.24 -11.07 -5.39
N THR A 174 13.19 -11.14 -4.06
CA THR A 174 14.39 -11.05 -3.24
C THR A 174 15.24 -12.32 -3.33
N THR A 175 16.54 -12.14 -3.15
CA THR A 175 17.50 -13.21 -2.90
C THR A 175 17.53 -13.70 -1.44
N HIS A 176 17.06 -12.88 -0.49
CA HIS A 176 17.11 -13.17 0.95
C HIS A 176 15.79 -12.80 1.63
N LEU A 177 15.03 -13.80 2.08
CA LEU A 177 13.87 -13.57 2.94
C LEU A 177 14.29 -13.09 4.33
N LEU A 178 13.45 -12.29 4.97
CA LEU A 178 13.66 -11.89 6.36
C LEU A 178 13.66 -13.13 7.27
N PRO A 179 14.54 -13.15 8.29
CA PRO A 179 14.59 -14.25 9.23
C PRO A 179 13.27 -14.36 9.98
N GLN A 180 12.73 -15.57 10.03
CA GLN A 180 11.56 -15.88 10.84
C GLN A 180 11.99 -16.00 12.31
N GLY A 181 11.17 -15.50 13.23
CA GLY A 181 11.44 -15.57 14.66
C GLY A 181 11.35 -14.21 15.37
N PRO A 182 11.79 -14.16 16.64
CA PRO A 182 11.68 -12.95 17.44
C PRO A 182 12.53 -11.82 16.86
N PRO A 183 12.07 -10.56 16.95
CA PRO A 183 12.83 -9.42 16.50
C PRO A 183 14.04 -9.16 17.38
N THR A 184 15.04 -8.48 16.82
CA THR A 184 16.00 -7.75 17.65
C THR A 184 15.35 -6.47 18.14
N MET A 185 15.37 -6.24 19.46
CA MET A 185 14.84 -5.00 20.03
C MET A 185 15.88 -3.88 19.93
N THR A 186 15.49 -2.77 19.33
CA THR A 186 16.31 -1.57 19.17
C THR A 186 15.63 -0.37 19.83
N ALA A 187 16.33 0.76 19.91
CA ALA A 187 15.72 2.02 20.36
C ALA A 187 14.59 2.52 19.44
N LEU A 188 14.54 2.06 18.18
CA LEU A 188 13.51 2.44 17.21
C LEU A 188 12.27 1.53 17.28
N GLY A 189 12.45 0.26 17.67
CA GLY A 189 11.38 -0.72 17.71
C GLY A 189 11.86 -2.16 17.54
N ALA A 190 10.91 -3.05 17.25
CA ALA A 190 11.15 -4.44 16.88
C ALA A 190 11.71 -4.52 15.46
N GLN A 191 12.91 -5.07 15.30
CA GLN A 191 13.64 -5.10 14.04
C GLN A 191 13.83 -6.53 13.51
N TRP A 192 13.61 -6.70 12.21
CA TRP A 192 14.06 -7.84 11.41
C TRP A 192 14.93 -7.34 10.27
N GLU A 193 16.10 -7.95 10.09
CA GLU A 193 17.07 -7.50 9.10
C GLU A 193 17.86 -8.68 8.52
N ASN A 194 18.27 -8.54 7.27
CA ASN A 194 19.31 -9.33 6.63
C ASN A 194 20.19 -8.42 5.76
N ALA A 195 21.09 -8.98 4.98
CA ALA A 195 22.02 -8.20 4.14
C ALA A 195 21.35 -7.31 3.07
N THR A 196 20.09 -7.60 2.73
CA THR A 196 19.36 -6.96 1.62
C THR A 196 18.24 -6.04 2.06
N LYS A 197 17.70 -6.21 3.28
CA LYS A 197 16.54 -5.45 3.71
C LYS A 197 16.39 -5.41 5.23
N ARG A 198 15.66 -4.40 5.71
CA ARG A 198 15.26 -4.25 7.12
C ARG A 198 13.82 -3.80 7.23
N VAL A 199 13.13 -4.31 8.24
CA VAL A 199 11.82 -3.84 8.71
C VAL A 199 11.92 -3.51 10.19
N ILE A 200 11.51 -2.31 10.58
CA ILE A 200 11.36 -1.91 11.98
C ILE A 200 9.92 -1.50 12.24
N ILE A 201 9.36 -2.03 13.32
CA ILE A 201 7.98 -1.75 13.74
C ILE A 201 7.99 -1.20 15.16
N ARG A 202 7.24 -0.13 15.35
CA ARG A 202 6.79 0.36 16.65
C ARG A 202 5.40 0.95 16.46
N ASP A 203 4.70 1.14 17.56
CA ASP A 203 3.43 1.85 17.59
C ASP A 203 3.40 3.13 16.72
N GLY A 204 2.60 3.09 15.65
CA GLY A 204 2.43 4.20 14.70
C GLY A 204 3.65 4.45 13.81
N PHE A 205 4.60 3.53 13.76
CA PHE A 205 5.89 3.71 13.10
C PHE A 205 6.30 2.47 12.32
N LEU A 206 6.60 2.68 11.04
CA LEU A 206 7.16 1.68 10.15
C LEU A 206 8.44 2.23 9.50
N GLU A 207 9.54 1.48 9.59
CA GLU A 207 10.71 1.70 8.74
C GLU A 207 10.86 0.52 7.79
N LEU A 208 10.97 0.83 6.49
CA LEU A 208 11.39 -0.13 5.47
C LEU A 208 12.75 0.31 4.95
N ALA A 209 13.67 -0.64 4.80
CA ALA A 209 14.95 -0.40 4.15
C ALA A 209 15.26 -1.50 3.15
N VAL A 210 15.91 -1.11 2.06
CA VAL A 210 16.33 -1.97 0.95
C VAL A 210 17.78 -1.68 0.60
N ASN A 211 18.52 -2.74 0.33
CA ASN A 211 19.87 -2.71 -0.21
C ASN A 211 19.85 -3.53 -1.51
N ALA A 212 19.37 -2.89 -2.58
CA ALA A 212 19.25 -3.58 -3.87
C ALA A 212 20.62 -3.83 -4.51
N ASP A 213 21.68 -3.11 -4.13
CA ASP A 213 23.03 -3.44 -4.58
C ASP A 213 23.45 -4.85 -4.16
N ALA A 214 23.13 -5.22 -2.91
CA ALA A 214 23.32 -6.58 -2.41
C ALA A 214 22.37 -7.59 -3.06
N GLU A 215 21.09 -7.24 -3.29
CA GLU A 215 20.13 -8.10 -4.00
C GLU A 215 20.64 -8.50 -5.39
N TYR A 216 21.24 -7.55 -6.09
CA TYR A 216 21.71 -7.71 -7.45
C TYR A 216 23.17 -8.17 -7.56
N GLY A 217 23.88 -8.33 -6.43
CA GLY A 217 25.30 -8.70 -6.43
C GLY A 217 26.19 -7.74 -7.22
N GLY A 218 25.86 -6.45 -7.23
CA GLY A 218 26.58 -5.43 -7.98
C GLY A 218 26.32 -5.40 -9.49
N VAL A 219 25.36 -6.17 -10.02
CA VAL A 219 25.08 -6.23 -11.47
C VAL A 219 23.70 -5.64 -11.78
N TYR A 220 23.64 -4.65 -12.66
CA TYR A 220 22.35 -4.09 -13.06
C TYR A 220 21.45 -5.14 -13.72
N ARG A 221 20.16 -5.10 -13.37
CA ARG A 221 19.15 -5.95 -14.03
C ARG A 221 19.13 -5.70 -15.53
N GLN A 222 18.69 -6.70 -16.27
CA GLN A 222 18.48 -6.64 -17.71
C GLN A 222 16.99 -6.58 -18.05
N PRO A 223 16.61 -6.10 -19.25
CA PRO A 223 15.22 -6.12 -19.69
C PRO A 223 14.59 -7.52 -19.56
N GLY A 224 13.36 -7.57 -19.06
CA GLY A 224 12.62 -8.82 -18.82
C GLY A 224 12.96 -9.53 -17.50
N GLN A 225 13.95 -9.05 -16.73
CA GLN A 225 14.20 -9.57 -15.39
C GLN A 225 13.28 -8.92 -14.36
N ASN A 226 12.81 -9.74 -13.41
CA ASN A 226 12.07 -9.29 -12.24
C ASN A 226 12.96 -8.42 -11.32
N TRP A 227 12.34 -7.73 -10.37
CA TRP A 227 13.02 -6.84 -9.43
C TRP A 227 12.51 -7.01 -8.00
N PRO A 228 13.34 -6.75 -6.98
CA PRO A 228 12.95 -6.92 -5.60
C PRO A 228 11.85 -5.93 -5.22
N HIS A 229 10.88 -6.44 -4.49
CA HIS A 229 9.80 -5.69 -3.85
C HIS A 229 9.91 -5.87 -2.33
N LEU A 230 9.63 -4.79 -1.60
CA LEU A 230 9.38 -4.84 -0.17
C LEU A 230 8.14 -3.99 0.09
N LEU A 231 6.97 -4.62 0.04
CA LEU A 231 5.67 -3.95 0.11
C LEU A 231 4.88 -4.47 1.29
N ILE A 232 4.29 -3.56 2.06
CA ILE A 232 3.19 -3.90 2.95
C ILE A 232 1.88 -3.91 2.16
N GLN A 233 0.94 -4.77 2.51
CA GLN A 233 -0.35 -4.86 1.83
C GLN A 233 -1.49 -5.25 2.76
N GLN A 234 -2.70 -4.80 2.43
CA GLN A 234 -3.91 -5.20 3.12
C GLN A 234 -5.12 -5.10 2.17
N ASP A 235 -6.06 -6.03 2.29
CA ASP A 235 -7.41 -5.85 1.76
C ASP A 235 -8.15 -4.75 2.55
N ILE A 236 -8.80 -3.84 1.83
CA ILE A 236 -9.65 -2.79 2.40
C ILE A 236 -11.10 -3.28 2.38
N PHE A 237 -11.53 -3.84 1.24
CA PHE A 237 -12.79 -4.56 1.15
C PHE A 237 -12.63 -5.93 1.79
N ASP A 238 -13.03 -6.04 3.05
CA ASP A 238 -12.92 -7.27 3.84
C ASP A 238 -14.24 -7.48 4.60
N MET A 239 -14.79 -8.70 4.53
CA MET A 239 -16.00 -9.05 5.28
C MET A 239 -15.77 -9.03 6.80
N ALA A 240 -14.53 -9.18 7.25
CA ALA A 240 -14.14 -8.95 8.65
C ALA A 240 -13.97 -7.47 9.00
N ASN A 241 -14.07 -6.56 8.02
CA ASN A 241 -14.15 -5.10 8.20
C ASN A 241 -15.33 -4.50 7.42
N PRO A 242 -16.58 -4.86 7.74
CA PRO A 242 -17.75 -4.43 6.97
C PRO A 242 -17.96 -2.90 6.98
N GLN A 243 -17.31 -2.20 7.91
CA GLN A 243 -17.32 -0.74 7.95
C GLN A 243 -16.60 -0.13 6.75
N ALA A 244 -15.51 -0.72 6.24
CA ALA A 244 -14.81 -0.21 5.05
C ALA A 244 -15.52 -0.56 3.72
N ASN A 245 -16.51 -1.45 3.75
CA ASN A 245 -17.18 -1.97 2.55
C ASN A 245 -18.29 -1.05 2.04
N SER A 246 -17.93 0.13 1.55
CA SER A 246 -18.86 1.05 0.87
C SER A 246 -18.43 1.32 -0.57
N PRO A 247 -19.37 1.38 -1.53
CA PRO A 247 -19.06 1.84 -2.87
C PRO A 247 -18.43 3.23 -2.81
N ILE A 248 -17.43 3.47 -3.64
CA ILE A 248 -16.59 4.65 -3.51
C ILE A 248 -17.37 5.97 -3.66
N HIS A 249 -18.41 5.96 -4.50
CA HIS A 249 -19.24 7.15 -4.74
C HIS A 249 -20.12 7.56 -3.55
N ARG A 250 -20.27 6.69 -2.54
CA ARG A 250 -21.06 6.97 -1.33
C ARG A 250 -20.27 7.70 -0.24
N PHE A 251 -18.95 7.73 -0.35
CA PHE A 251 -18.15 8.58 0.52
C PHE A 251 -18.37 10.05 0.17
N GLN A 252 -18.44 10.90 1.19
CA GLN A 252 -18.37 12.35 1.06
C GLN A 252 -16.92 12.81 0.89
N SER A 253 -15.97 12.12 1.52
CA SER A 253 -14.54 12.35 1.39
C SER A 253 -13.77 11.05 1.64
N VAL A 254 -12.59 10.95 1.03
CA VAL A 254 -11.59 9.91 1.28
C VAL A 254 -10.25 10.60 1.41
N THR A 255 -9.70 10.67 2.62
CA THR A 255 -8.48 11.42 2.92
C THR A 255 -7.34 10.48 3.28
N LEU A 256 -6.19 10.65 2.63
CA LEU A 256 -4.94 10.03 3.01
C LEU A 256 -4.12 11.01 3.85
N GLU A 257 -3.68 10.56 5.01
CA GLU A 257 -2.81 11.29 5.93
C GLU A 257 -1.63 10.39 6.31
N LEU A 258 -0.40 10.89 6.20
CA LEU A 258 0.80 10.24 6.74
C LEU A 258 1.97 11.22 6.81
N ASP A 259 2.90 10.94 7.70
CA ASP A 259 4.25 11.49 7.65
C ASP A 259 5.18 10.48 6.97
N VAL A 260 5.98 10.95 6.01
CA VAL A 260 6.99 10.14 5.32
C VAL A 260 8.37 10.80 5.44
N GLU A 261 9.39 10.00 5.78
CA GLU A 261 10.78 10.43 5.85
C GLU A 261 11.66 9.54 4.98
N LEU A 262 12.43 10.15 4.06
CA LEU A 262 13.55 9.50 3.38
C LEU A 262 14.79 9.61 4.27
N VAL A 263 15.06 8.58 5.07
CA VAL A 263 16.14 8.57 6.06
C VAL A 263 17.50 8.46 5.39
N TYR A 264 17.57 7.63 4.35
CA TYR A 264 18.79 7.36 3.62
C TYR A 264 18.47 7.03 2.17
N ALA A 265 19.30 7.53 1.26
CA ALA A 265 19.28 7.15 -0.14
C ALA A 265 20.70 7.22 -0.70
N HIS A 266 21.13 6.13 -1.33
CA HIS A 266 22.36 6.05 -2.10
C HIS A 266 22.07 5.43 -3.45
N HIS A 267 22.24 6.24 -4.49
CA HIS A 267 21.97 5.87 -5.88
C HIS A 267 23.24 5.37 -6.53
N VAL A 268 23.28 4.09 -6.85
CA VAL A 268 24.36 3.54 -7.65
C VAL A 268 24.04 3.83 -9.12
N LYS A 269 24.72 4.82 -9.70
CA LYS A 269 24.61 5.23 -11.11
C LYS A 269 25.97 5.09 -11.80
N GLU A 270 26.36 3.83 -12.04
CA GLU A 270 27.64 3.43 -12.63
C GLU A 270 27.45 2.91 -14.07
N ALA A 271 28.51 2.36 -14.67
CA ALA A 271 28.44 1.72 -15.99
C ALA A 271 27.35 0.62 -16.00
N GLY A 272 26.47 0.68 -17.00
CA GLY A 272 25.31 -0.22 -17.10
C GLY A 272 24.01 0.35 -16.51
N TYR A 273 24.05 1.51 -15.85
CA TYR A 273 22.83 2.20 -15.42
C TYR A 273 22.03 2.71 -16.63
N ASP A 274 20.73 2.41 -16.66
CA ASP A 274 19.76 2.94 -17.61
C ASP A 274 18.56 3.49 -16.83
N PRO A 275 18.28 4.81 -16.85
CA PRO A 275 17.15 5.39 -16.11
C PRO A 275 15.77 4.94 -16.62
N ALA A 276 15.67 4.37 -17.83
CA ALA A 276 14.43 3.77 -18.32
C ALA A 276 14.15 2.41 -17.66
N LEU A 277 15.19 1.72 -17.18
CA LEU A 277 15.10 0.39 -16.60
C LEU A 277 15.33 0.37 -15.09
N HIS A 278 16.18 1.25 -14.56
CA HIS A 278 16.67 1.24 -13.18
C HIS A 278 16.14 2.43 -12.39
N ALA A 279 15.50 2.11 -11.29
CA ALA A 279 14.90 3.07 -10.37
C ALA A 279 14.92 2.53 -8.94
N CYS A 280 14.71 3.43 -8.00
CA CYS A 280 14.32 3.13 -6.64
C CYS A 280 13.07 3.93 -6.33
N GLN A 281 11.96 3.23 -6.14
CA GLN A 281 10.66 3.84 -5.97
C GLN A 281 10.09 3.46 -4.61
N TYR A 282 9.59 4.45 -3.88
CA TYR A 282 8.73 4.24 -2.72
C TYR A 282 7.33 4.76 -3.06
N LEU A 283 6.36 3.88 -3.12
CA LEU A 283 5.04 4.15 -3.67
C LEU A 283 3.94 3.46 -2.88
N MET A 284 2.71 3.87 -3.13
CA MET A 284 1.48 3.24 -2.66
C MET A 284 0.50 3.10 -3.81
N TYR A 285 -0.15 1.95 -3.90
CA TYR A 285 -1.30 1.77 -4.77
C TYR A 285 -2.55 1.41 -3.97
N LEU A 286 -3.69 1.89 -4.46
CA LEU A 286 -5.04 1.47 -4.08
C LEU A 286 -5.68 0.74 -5.26
N THR A 287 -6.42 -0.34 -5.01
CA THR A 287 -7.28 -0.92 -6.06
C THR A 287 -8.67 -0.31 -6.03
N LEU A 288 -9.19 0.04 -7.20
CA LEU A 288 -10.59 0.40 -7.40
C LEU A 288 -11.25 -0.73 -8.17
N GLN A 289 -12.04 -1.54 -7.46
CA GLN A 289 -12.42 -2.88 -7.88
C GLN A 289 -13.93 -3.03 -7.96
N ASN A 290 -14.40 -3.68 -9.02
CA ASN A 290 -15.78 -4.12 -9.13
C ASN A 290 -16.03 -5.24 -8.10
N ARG A 291 -16.92 -5.00 -7.13
CA ARG A 291 -17.32 -5.98 -6.09
C ARG A 291 -18.75 -6.50 -6.26
N ASN A 292 -19.43 -6.16 -7.36
CA ASN A 292 -20.75 -6.70 -7.66
C ASN A 292 -20.63 -8.13 -8.20
N VAL A 293 -20.87 -9.12 -7.33
CA VAL A 293 -20.79 -10.56 -7.65
C VAL A 293 -21.70 -11.00 -8.80
N ASN A 294 -22.71 -10.20 -9.15
CA ASN A 294 -23.63 -10.50 -10.24
C ASN A 294 -23.23 -9.84 -11.58
N HIS A 295 -22.19 -8.99 -11.58
CA HIS A 295 -21.70 -8.34 -12.78
C HIS A 295 -20.60 -9.19 -13.46
N PRO A 296 -20.59 -9.34 -14.79
CA PRO A 296 -19.53 -10.09 -15.49
C PRO A 296 -18.10 -9.56 -15.27
N ASP A 297 -17.99 -8.28 -14.91
CA ASP A 297 -16.72 -7.60 -14.59
C ASP A 297 -16.31 -7.75 -13.11
N TYR A 298 -16.99 -8.60 -12.34
CA TYR A 298 -16.68 -8.84 -10.92
C TYR A 298 -15.19 -9.17 -10.73
N GLY A 299 -14.58 -8.51 -9.75
CA GLY A 299 -13.17 -8.68 -9.44
C GLY A 299 -12.22 -7.95 -10.38
N ASN A 300 -12.67 -7.36 -11.49
CA ASN A 300 -11.84 -6.48 -12.31
C ASN A 300 -11.57 -5.14 -11.57
N TYR A 301 -10.40 -4.56 -11.79
CA TYR A 301 -9.95 -3.38 -11.06
C TYR A 301 -8.94 -2.55 -11.84
N ILE A 302 -8.69 -1.34 -11.32
CA ILE A 302 -7.54 -0.50 -11.71
C ILE A 302 -6.66 -0.23 -10.49
N TRP A 303 -5.40 0.08 -10.75
CA TRP A 303 -4.45 0.59 -9.77
C TRP A 303 -4.49 2.12 -9.75
N PHE A 304 -4.65 2.70 -8.58
CA PHE A 304 -4.53 4.14 -8.33
C PHE A 304 -3.28 4.40 -7.50
N GLY A 305 -2.29 5.07 -8.08
CA GLY A 305 -0.94 5.19 -7.55
C GLY A 305 -0.60 6.56 -6.98
N LEU A 306 0.18 6.54 -5.90
CA LEU A 306 0.88 7.66 -5.29
C LEU A 306 2.35 7.29 -5.13
N THR A 307 3.25 8.03 -5.77
CA THR A 307 4.70 7.80 -5.64
C THR A 307 5.29 8.88 -4.76
N PHE A 308 5.75 8.49 -3.57
CA PHE A 308 6.36 9.38 -2.58
C PHE A 308 7.83 9.65 -2.90
N TYR A 309 8.49 8.68 -3.53
CA TYR A 309 9.89 8.77 -3.91
C TYR A 309 10.15 8.01 -5.21
N ASP A 310 10.91 8.63 -6.12
CA ASP A 310 11.51 7.99 -7.29
C ASP A 310 12.88 8.64 -7.53
N ASP A 311 13.94 7.85 -7.51
CA ASP A 311 15.31 8.39 -7.59
C ASP A 311 15.72 9.01 -8.94
N ARG A 312 14.84 8.94 -9.93
CA ARG A 312 15.02 9.55 -11.25
C ARG A 312 14.36 10.91 -11.34
N PHE A 313 13.30 11.15 -10.58
CA PHE A 313 12.42 12.30 -10.74
C PHE A 313 12.14 13.00 -9.42
N VAL A 314 12.52 14.28 -9.32
CA VAL A 314 12.17 15.13 -8.17
C VAL A 314 10.65 15.33 -8.10
N THR A 315 9.99 15.46 -9.24
CA THR A 315 8.54 15.58 -9.36
C THR A 315 8.05 14.69 -10.48
N LEU A 316 7.05 13.87 -10.17
CA LEU A 316 6.35 13.02 -11.12
C LEU A 316 5.05 13.70 -11.59
N PRO A 317 4.83 13.81 -12.92
CA PRO A 317 3.56 14.26 -13.46
C PRO A 317 2.48 13.18 -13.28
N GLU A 318 1.22 13.56 -13.50
CA GLU A 318 0.15 12.58 -13.68
C GLU A 318 0.49 11.70 -14.87
N SER A 319 0.26 10.39 -14.74
CA SER A 319 0.53 9.46 -15.83
C SER A 319 -0.40 8.27 -15.81
N ILE A 320 -0.48 7.60 -16.96
CA ILE A 320 -1.27 6.40 -17.17
C ILE A 320 -0.32 5.34 -17.72
N ALA A 321 -0.40 4.14 -17.17
CA ALA A 321 0.35 2.98 -17.61
C ALA A 321 -0.51 1.71 -17.52
N TYR A 322 0.05 0.61 -18.02
CA TYR A 322 -0.52 -0.72 -17.81
C TYR A 322 0.48 -1.53 -17.00
N ASP A 323 -0.02 -2.18 -15.95
CA ASP A 323 0.80 -3.03 -15.11
C ASP A 323 1.27 -4.26 -15.90
N VAL A 324 2.57 -4.53 -15.88
CA VAL A 324 3.16 -5.66 -16.62
C VAL A 324 2.78 -6.99 -15.98
N GLY A 325 2.58 -7.03 -14.66
CA GLY A 325 2.24 -8.27 -13.95
C GLY A 325 0.79 -8.71 -14.15
N THR A 326 -0.15 -7.77 -14.08
CA THR A 326 -1.60 -8.05 -14.07
C THR A 326 -2.32 -7.60 -15.34
N GLY A 327 -1.67 -6.82 -16.20
CA GLY A 327 -2.28 -6.17 -17.37
C GLY A 327 -3.28 -5.07 -17.02
N LYS A 328 -3.39 -4.70 -15.74
CA LYS A 328 -4.39 -3.75 -15.26
C LYS A 328 -3.97 -2.31 -15.53
N TYR A 329 -4.97 -1.48 -15.73
CA TYR A 329 -4.79 -0.05 -15.91
C TYR A 329 -4.27 0.59 -14.62
N MET A 330 -3.24 1.43 -14.75
CA MET A 330 -2.67 2.17 -13.65
C MET A 330 -2.84 3.67 -13.91
N PHE A 331 -3.51 4.33 -12.99
CA PHE A 331 -3.58 5.78 -12.92
C PHE A 331 -2.62 6.26 -11.84
N GLN A 332 -1.65 7.09 -12.20
CA GLN A 332 -0.68 7.66 -11.28
C GLN A 332 -1.01 9.13 -11.03
N MET A 333 -1.31 9.48 -9.79
CA MET A 333 -1.54 10.87 -9.39
C MET A 333 -0.22 11.65 -9.45
N ALA A 334 -0.29 12.91 -9.94
CA ALA A 334 0.87 13.79 -9.93
C ALA A 334 1.36 14.03 -8.49
N SER A 335 2.66 13.81 -8.25
CA SER A 335 3.29 14.02 -6.93
C SER A 335 3.02 15.41 -6.36
N SER A 336 3.08 16.46 -7.19
CA SER A 336 2.80 17.85 -6.78
C SER A 336 1.38 18.11 -6.28
N ALA A 337 0.44 17.18 -6.49
CA ALA A 337 -0.94 17.30 -6.01
C ALA A 337 -1.11 16.81 -4.56
N PHE A 338 -0.15 16.05 -4.02
CA PHE A 338 -0.21 15.53 -2.65
C PHE A 338 1.08 15.72 -1.83
N MET A 339 2.20 16.05 -2.48
CA MET A 339 3.45 16.44 -1.82
C MET A 339 3.84 17.87 -2.21
N PRO A 340 3.80 18.83 -1.28
CA PRO A 340 4.20 20.21 -1.57
C PRO A 340 5.71 20.36 -1.80
N ALA A 341 6.52 19.45 -1.26
CA ALA A 341 7.96 19.37 -1.47
C ALA A 341 8.38 17.90 -1.71
N SER A 342 9.41 17.72 -2.52
CA SER A 342 9.96 16.39 -2.83
C SER A 342 10.86 15.88 -1.71
N LEU A 343 10.86 14.56 -1.49
CA LEU A 343 11.79 13.91 -0.56
C LEU A 343 13.27 14.02 -0.97
N HIS A 344 13.54 14.41 -2.22
CA HIS A 344 14.89 14.76 -2.70
C HIS A 344 15.42 16.05 -2.06
N ASP A 345 14.56 17.05 -1.85
CA ASP A 345 14.95 18.37 -1.34
C ASP A 345 14.69 18.50 0.16
N GLN A 346 13.58 17.93 0.61
CA GLN A 346 13.16 17.92 2.00
C GLN A 346 12.90 16.47 2.41
N PRO A 347 13.80 15.81 3.16
CA PRO A 347 13.73 14.38 3.43
C PRO A 347 12.56 13.99 4.35
N LYS A 348 11.65 14.92 4.67
CA LYS A 348 10.44 14.72 5.49
C LYS A 348 9.28 15.47 4.87
N ALA A 349 8.14 14.81 4.73
CA ALA A 349 6.91 15.42 4.27
C ALA A 349 5.72 14.92 5.08
N SER A 350 4.82 15.83 5.45
CA SER A 350 3.49 15.51 5.96
C SER A 350 2.50 15.60 4.81
N ILE A 351 1.83 14.48 4.55
CA ILE A 351 0.87 14.32 3.47
C ILE A 351 -0.52 14.38 4.09
N HIS A 352 -1.37 15.24 3.55
CA HIS A 352 -2.79 15.29 3.85
C HIS A 352 -3.51 15.62 2.55
N VAL A 353 -4.13 14.63 1.92
CA VAL A 353 -4.72 14.78 0.58
C VAL A 353 -6.10 14.17 0.52
N GLU A 354 -7.03 14.94 -0.06
CA GLU A 354 -8.36 14.47 -0.40
C GLU A 354 -8.34 13.71 -1.73
N LEU A 355 -8.51 12.39 -1.66
CA LEU A 355 -8.37 11.46 -2.77
C LEU A 355 -9.65 11.25 -3.56
N LEU A 356 -10.83 11.40 -2.96
CA LEU A 356 -12.10 11.01 -3.60
C LEU A 356 -12.28 11.59 -5.02
N PRO A 357 -11.98 12.88 -5.31
CA PRO A 357 -12.10 13.41 -6.66
C PRO A 357 -11.20 12.69 -7.69
N TYR A 358 -9.99 12.31 -7.29
CA TYR A 358 -9.03 11.62 -8.16
C TYR A 358 -9.41 10.16 -8.36
N LEU A 359 -9.87 9.49 -7.31
CA LEU A 359 -10.35 8.12 -7.38
C LEU A 359 -11.55 8.03 -8.34
N MET A 360 -12.55 8.90 -8.17
CA MET A 360 -13.73 8.97 -9.06
C MET A 360 -13.34 9.28 -10.52
N ALA A 361 -12.39 10.20 -10.73
CA ALA A 361 -11.90 10.52 -12.06
C ALA A 361 -11.19 9.33 -12.73
N SER A 362 -10.39 8.58 -11.98
CA SER A 362 -9.68 7.40 -12.49
C SER A 362 -10.63 6.26 -12.89
N VAL A 363 -11.71 6.02 -12.11
CA VAL A 363 -12.76 5.04 -12.46
C VAL A 363 -13.46 5.47 -13.74
N GLN A 364 -13.89 6.72 -13.82
CA GLN A 364 -14.55 7.23 -15.02
C GLN A 364 -13.66 7.13 -16.26
N ASP A 365 -12.38 7.47 -16.12
CA ASP A 365 -11.43 7.42 -17.22
C ASP A 365 -11.17 5.98 -17.69
N ALA A 366 -11.12 5.02 -16.77
CA ALA A 366 -11.01 3.60 -17.09
C ALA A 366 -12.28 3.03 -17.75
N ILE A 367 -13.48 3.49 -17.34
CA ILE A 367 -14.75 3.17 -18.01
C ILE A 367 -14.76 3.72 -19.43
N ASP A 368 -14.37 4.99 -19.62
CA ASP A 368 -14.34 5.67 -20.93
C ASP A 368 -13.36 4.98 -21.90
N LYS A 369 -12.30 4.33 -21.38
CA LYS A 369 -11.33 3.53 -22.14
C LYS A 369 -11.75 2.08 -22.35
N GLY A 370 -12.88 1.65 -21.78
CA GLY A 370 -13.36 0.26 -21.87
C GLY A 370 -12.51 -0.74 -21.09
N ILE A 371 -11.79 -0.29 -20.06
CA ILE A 371 -11.03 -1.16 -19.14
C ILE A 371 -11.93 -1.72 -18.05
N LEU A 372 -12.76 -0.84 -17.50
CA LEU A 372 -13.81 -1.17 -16.55
C LEU A 372 -15.14 -1.20 -17.30
N HIS A 373 -15.91 -2.28 -17.14
CA HIS A 373 -17.05 -2.55 -18.00
C HIS A 373 -18.41 -2.21 -17.37
N SER A 374 -18.47 -2.03 -16.04
CA SER A 374 -19.66 -1.49 -15.41
C SER A 374 -19.64 0.03 -15.48
N SER A 375 -20.75 0.62 -15.92
CA SER A 375 -20.96 2.07 -15.79
C SER A 375 -21.62 2.45 -14.47
N ASP A 376 -21.99 1.48 -13.63
CA ASP A 376 -22.62 1.73 -12.34
C ASP A 376 -21.56 1.94 -11.26
N LEU A 377 -21.52 3.13 -10.68
CA LEU A 377 -20.57 3.48 -9.64
C LEU A 377 -20.81 2.71 -8.33
N GLU A 378 -22.02 2.16 -8.14
CA GLU A 378 -22.34 1.26 -7.03
C GLU A 378 -21.49 -0.01 -7.04
N ASP A 379 -20.94 -0.41 -8.20
CA ASP A 379 -20.14 -1.62 -8.30
C ASP A 379 -18.70 -1.44 -7.81
N TYR A 380 -18.19 -0.21 -7.71
CA TYR A 380 -16.78 0.07 -7.48
C TYR A 380 -16.46 0.42 -6.02
N TYR A 381 -15.52 -0.31 -5.45
CA TYR A 381 -15.08 -0.18 -4.06
C TYR A 381 -13.56 0.00 -3.99
N LEU A 382 -13.06 0.53 -2.88
CA LEU A 382 -11.65 0.36 -2.53
C LEU A 382 -11.40 -1.10 -2.20
N GLY A 383 -10.66 -1.82 -3.07
CA GLY A 383 -10.46 -3.26 -2.93
C GLY A 383 -9.40 -3.60 -1.88
N GLY A 384 -8.22 -3.03 -2.04
CA GLY A 384 -7.04 -3.28 -1.22
C GLY A 384 -5.95 -2.27 -1.54
N MET A 385 -4.81 -2.42 -0.87
CA MET A 385 -3.69 -1.52 -1.03
C MET A 385 -2.34 -2.23 -0.89
N ASN A 386 -1.31 -1.64 -1.48
CA ASN A 386 0.07 -1.92 -1.13
C ASN A 386 0.86 -0.62 -0.97
N MET A 387 1.93 -0.66 -0.20
CA MET A 387 2.87 0.46 -0.05
C MET A 387 4.27 -0.06 0.26
N GLY A 388 5.29 0.54 -0.33
CA GLY A 388 6.68 0.22 0.00
C GLY A 388 7.60 0.42 -1.18
N PHE A 389 8.66 -0.38 -1.22
CA PHE A 389 9.70 -0.30 -2.24
C PHE A 389 9.46 -1.20 -3.45
N GLU A 390 9.67 -0.61 -4.63
CA GLU A 390 9.97 -1.32 -5.87
C GLU A 390 11.33 -0.83 -6.38
N VAL A 391 12.31 -1.74 -6.50
CA VAL A 391 13.71 -1.34 -6.72
C VAL A 391 14.34 -2.05 -7.92
N PRO A 392 13.97 -1.67 -9.15
CA PRO A 392 14.60 -2.21 -10.34
C PRO A 392 16.06 -1.78 -10.56
N GLY A 393 16.58 -0.81 -9.79
CA GLY A 393 17.99 -0.39 -9.79
C GLY A 393 18.79 -0.95 -8.60
N ARG A 394 20.08 -0.61 -8.52
CA ARG A 394 21.00 -1.04 -7.45
C ARG A 394 21.02 -0.10 -6.23
N SER A 395 19.97 0.69 -6.02
CA SER A 395 19.98 1.72 -4.98
C SER A 395 19.83 1.13 -3.57
N VAL A 396 20.35 1.83 -2.57
CA VAL A 396 20.16 1.54 -1.16
C VAL A 396 19.32 2.66 -0.57
N ALA A 397 18.20 2.34 0.06
CA ALA A 397 17.27 3.34 0.55
C ALA A 397 16.59 2.91 1.86
N THR A 398 16.19 3.90 2.65
CA THR A 398 15.42 3.71 3.88
C THR A 398 14.35 4.77 3.97
N VAL A 399 13.10 4.34 4.13
CA VAL A 399 11.95 5.22 4.31
C VAL A 399 11.23 4.86 5.60
N ARG A 400 10.79 5.90 6.32
CA ARG A 400 9.89 5.78 7.47
C ARG A 400 8.53 6.32 7.13
N VAL A 401 7.52 5.68 7.70
CA VAL A 401 6.13 6.12 7.67
C VAL A 401 5.61 6.20 9.10
N MET A 402 4.96 7.32 9.42
CA MET A 402 4.29 7.57 10.70
C MET A 402 2.89 8.12 10.46
N ASP A 403 2.01 8.01 11.46
CA ASP A 403 0.66 8.58 11.45
C ASP A 403 -0.14 8.23 10.18
N PHE A 404 -0.04 6.98 9.75
CA PHE A 404 -0.63 6.50 8.50
C PHE A 404 -2.13 6.28 8.65
N HIS A 405 -2.94 7.07 7.98
CA HIS A 405 -4.41 7.01 8.01
C HIS A 405 -5.00 7.10 6.61
N LEU A 406 -6.03 6.30 6.35
CA LEU A 406 -6.89 6.39 5.19
C LEU A 406 -8.34 6.44 5.66
N ARG A 407 -8.90 7.63 5.72
CA ARG A 407 -10.20 7.87 6.35
C ARG A 407 -11.28 8.18 5.33
N GLY A 408 -12.43 7.55 5.48
CA GLY A 408 -13.63 7.84 4.71
C GLY A 408 -14.69 8.55 5.55
N VAL A 409 -15.36 9.57 5.00
CA VAL A 409 -16.56 10.16 5.61
C VAL A 409 -17.79 9.68 4.85
N ARG A 410 -18.80 9.13 5.55
CA ARG A 410 -20.02 8.60 4.94
C ARG A 410 -21.25 8.78 5.86
N PRO A 411 -22.48 8.58 5.37
CA PRO A 411 -23.68 8.67 6.21
C PRO A 411 -23.74 7.58 7.30
N THR A 412 -24.13 7.94 8.53
CA THR A 412 -24.08 7.08 9.75
C THR A 412 -25.05 5.89 9.77
N ASN A 413 -26.01 5.84 8.84
CA ASN A 413 -27.10 4.84 8.83
C ASN A 413 -27.13 3.96 7.57
N GLU A 414 -26.06 3.94 6.77
CA GLU A 414 -25.93 2.90 5.76
C GLU A 414 -25.47 1.61 6.43
N SER A 415 -26.44 0.82 6.90
CA SER A 415 -26.19 -0.60 7.18
C SER A 415 -25.58 -1.22 5.93
N THR A 416 -24.35 -1.70 6.02
CA THR A 416 -23.72 -2.53 4.98
C THR A 416 -24.71 -3.66 4.64
N PRO A 417 -25.20 -3.76 3.38
CA PRO A 417 -26.11 -4.83 3.01
C PRO A 417 -25.46 -6.22 3.11
#